data_AF-A0A6P8TGA8-F1
#
_entry.id   AF-A0A6P8TGA8-F1
#
_cell.length_a   1.000
_cell.length_b   1.000
_cell.length_c   1.000
_cell.angle_alpha   90.00
_cell.angle_beta   90.00
_cell.angle_gamma   90.00
#
_symmetry.space_group_name_H-M   'P 1'
#
loop_
_entity.id
_entity.type
_entity.pdbx_description
1 polymer ?
#
loop_
_entity_poly.entity_id
_entity_poly.type
_entity_poly.pdbx_seq_one_letter_code
_entity_poly.pdbx_strand_id
1 'polypeptide(L)'
;MTSYAMANENKMNREILYKFASPELNHWPTPKGGIYTLEATAYALLALVKAEAFEDAKPVVRWFNEQQKVGGGYGSTQATIMVYQAISEYWSSAKEPEYDLNVDILVPSRTLFEMYNFNRDNHYATRTSKIKAINQNVTVTARGSGEATVTMVSLYYALPKQKESDCQKYYLSVQLIPEKMDEDENIYKLRIEVLYKDKERDAAMSILDIGLLTGFTANQWRLEHLTWGGKGEETSDSGAVTQSDTSILRRRLTVVRLPKVTHPFSGDV
;
A
#
# COMPACT_ATOMS: atom_id res chain seq x y z
N MET A 1 -17.25 1.46 -8.99
CA MET A 1 -17.92 0.20 -8.61
C MET A 1 -19.23 -0.01 -9.38
N THR A 2 -20.24 0.85 -9.24
CA THR A 2 -21.53 0.69 -9.95
C THR A 2 -21.38 0.60 -11.47
N SER A 3 -20.53 1.43 -12.08
CA SER A 3 -20.28 1.38 -13.53
C SER A 3 -19.72 0.03 -13.99
N TYR A 4 -18.90 -0.64 -13.17
CA TYR A 4 -18.38 -1.98 -13.47
C TYR A 4 -19.49 -3.04 -13.40
N ALA A 5 -20.32 -2.99 -12.35
CA ALA A 5 -21.48 -3.87 -12.25
C ALA A 5 -22.43 -3.70 -13.45
N MET A 6 -22.67 -2.46 -13.89
CA MET A 6 -23.47 -2.18 -15.08
C MET A 6 -22.78 -2.63 -16.38
N ALA A 7 -21.45 -2.56 -16.46
CA ALA A 7 -20.69 -3.03 -17.63
C ALA A 7 -20.81 -4.55 -17.81
N ASN A 8 -20.83 -5.31 -16.72
CA ASN A 8 -21.08 -6.76 -16.77
C ASN A 8 -22.44 -7.12 -17.36
N GLU A 9 -23.42 -6.22 -17.23
CA GLU A 9 -24.77 -6.35 -17.79
C GLU A 9 -24.95 -5.65 -19.14
N ASN A 10 -23.86 -5.15 -19.76
CA ASN A 10 -23.87 -4.34 -20.99
C ASN A 10 -24.76 -3.07 -20.89
N LYS A 11 -24.96 -2.54 -19.69
CA LYS A 11 -25.80 -1.37 -19.38
C LYS A 11 -25.00 -0.16 -18.89
N MET A 12 -23.68 -0.20 -19.05
CA MET A 12 -22.82 0.88 -18.58
C MET A 12 -23.04 2.16 -19.41
N ASN A 13 -23.26 3.27 -18.72
CA ASN A 13 -23.24 4.60 -19.32
C ASN A 13 -21.85 5.25 -19.11
N ARG A 14 -21.14 5.51 -20.21
CA ARG A 14 -19.80 6.11 -20.21
C ARG A 14 -19.80 7.56 -19.72
N GLU A 15 -20.83 8.35 -20.00
CA GLU A 15 -20.93 9.75 -19.55
C GLU A 15 -21.00 9.82 -18.02
N ILE A 16 -21.75 8.90 -17.40
CA ILE A 16 -21.85 8.82 -15.94
C ILE A 16 -20.49 8.46 -15.33
N LEU A 17 -19.73 7.55 -15.97
CA LEU A 17 -18.39 7.23 -15.51
C LEU A 17 -17.48 8.47 -15.58
N TYR A 18 -17.43 9.14 -16.73
CA TYR A 18 -16.53 10.28 -16.94
C TYR A 18 -16.88 11.53 -16.13
N LYS A 19 -18.14 11.67 -15.70
CA LYS A 19 -18.56 12.75 -14.79
C LYS A 19 -17.73 12.84 -13.52
N PHE A 20 -17.18 11.72 -13.05
CA PHE A 20 -16.39 11.63 -11.82
C PHE A 20 -14.89 11.42 -12.08
N ALA A 21 -14.45 11.45 -13.33
CA ALA A 21 -13.04 11.28 -13.70
C ALA A 21 -12.23 12.54 -13.37
N SER A 22 -10.91 12.37 -13.25
CA SER A 22 -9.96 13.46 -13.21
C SER A 22 -9.97 14.27 -14.52
N PRO A 23 -9.50 15.52 -14.52
CA PRO A 23 -9.40 16.33 -15.75
C PRO A 23 -8.60 15.67 -16.87
N GLU A 24 -7.61 14.85 -16.50
CA GLU A 24 -6.74 14.10 -17.43
C GLU A 24 -7.36 12.75 -17.86
N LEU A 25 -8.56 12.42 -17.37
CA LEU A 25 -9.30 11.18 -17.66
C LEU A 25 -8.53 9.89 -17.34
N ASN A 26 -7.59 9.96 -16.39
CA ASN A 26 -6.69 8.86 -16.04
C ASN A 26 -6.97 8.24 -14.66
N HIS A 27 -7.77 8.87 -13.80
CA HIS A 27 -8.14 8.30 -12.50
C HIS A 27 -9.46 8.87 -11.95
N TRP A 28 -10.02 8.22 -10.92
CA TRP A 28 -11.28 8.61 -10.27
C TRP A 28 -11.05 9.02 -8.82
N PRO A 29 -10.79 10.31 -8.55
CA PRO A 29 -10.44 10.79 -7.22
C PRO A 29 -11.60 10.61 -6.23
N THR A 30 -11.27 10.22 -5.00
CA THR A 30 -12.24 10.10 -3.91
C THR A 30 -11.88 11.00 -2.74
N PRO A 31 -12.87 11.62 -2.06
CA PRO A 31 -12.61 12.47 -0.90
C PRO A 31 -12.07 11.69 0.31
N LYS A 32 -12.18 10.35 0.28
CA LYS A 32 -11.72 9.46 1.36
C LYS A 32 -10.19 9.25 1.37
N GLY A 33 -9.49 9.65 0.30
CA GLY A 33 -8.02 9.63 0.21
C GLY A 33 -7.47 8.73 -0.90
N GLY A 34 -6.14 8.64 -0.97
CA GLY A 34 -5.43 7.97 -2.07
C GLY A 34 -5.73 6.47 -2.22
N ILE A 35 -5.80 5.71 -1.12
CA ILE A 35 -6.06 4.26 -1.17
C ILE A 35 -7.43 3.95 -1.80
N TYR A 36 -8.46 4.71 -1.42
CA TYR A 36 -9.81 4.55 -1.98
C TYR A 36 -9.90 5.05 -3.43
N THR A 37 -9.06 6.02 -3.79
CA THR A 37 -8.92 6.49 -5.18
C THR A 37 -8.33 5.39 -6.07
N LEU A 38 -7.35 4.64 -5.58
CA LEU A 38 -6.79 3.49 -6.30
C LEU A 38 -7.85 2.43 -6.55
N GLU A 39 -8.62 2.07 -5.52
CA GLU A 39 -9.71 1.11 -5.65
C GLU A 39 -10.82 1.58 -6.61
N ALA A 40 -11.28 2.83 -6.46
CA ALA A 40 -12.30 3.41 -7.33
C ALA A 40 -11.84 3.42 -8.80
N THR A 41 -10.59 3.80 -9.04
CA THR A 41 -9.96 3.81 -10.36
C THR A 41 -9.82 2.39 -10.92
N ALA A 42 -9.54 1.39 -10.08
CA ALA A 42 -9.40 0.01 -10.53
C ALA A 42 -10.74 -0.53 -11.04
N TYR A 43 -11.83 -0.24 -10.32
CA TYR A 43 -13.18 -0.53 -10.81
C TYR A 43 -13.53 0.24 -12.10
N ALA A 44 -13.06 1.47 -12.26
CA ALA A 44 -13.27 2.22 -13.50
C ALA A 44 -12.52 1.57 -14.68
N LEU A 45 -11.26 1.16 -14.48
CA LEU A 45 -10.48 0.43 -15.47
C LEU A 45 -11.17 -0.88 -15.88
N LEU A 46 -11.63 -1.68 -14.91
CA LEU A 46 -12.40 -2.91 -15.18
C LEU A 46 -13.66 -2.62 -16.01
N ALA A 47 -14.38 -1.53 -15.71
CA ALA A 47 -15.55 -1.13 -16.48
C ALA A 47 -15.20 -0.75 -17.93
N LEU A 48 -14.11 -0.02 -18.14
CA LEU A 48 -13.62 0.36 -19.47
C LEU A 48 -13.16 -0.85 -20.29
N VAL A 49 -12.41 -1.77 -19.67
CA VAL A 49 -11.98 -3.03 -20.28
C VAL A 49 -13.18 -3.87 -20.68
N LYS A 50 -14.18 -3.98 -19.79
CA LYS A 50 -15.41 -4.74 -20.06
C LYS A 50 -16.24 -4.14 -21.20
N ALA A 51 -16.21 -2.82 -21.36
CA ALA A 51 -16.84 -2.10 -22.46
C ALA A 51 -15.97 -2.02 -23.75
N GLU A 52 -14.84 -2.75 -23.79
CA GLU A 52 -13.87 -2.76 -24.90
C GLU A 52 -13.32 -1.35 -25.26
N ALA A 53 -13.35 -0.41 -24.31
CA ALA A 53 -12.87 0.96 -24.48
C ALA A 53 -11.36 1.05 -24.17
N PHE A 54 -10.54 0.32 -24.91
CA PHE A 54 -9.10 0.16 -24.61
C PHE A 54 -8.28 1.45 -24.74
N GLU A 55 -8.64 2.34 -25.65
CA GLU A 55 -7.99 3.65 -25.82
C GLU A 55 -8.15 4.53 -24.57
N ASP A 56 -9.35 4.48 -23.96
CA ASP A 56 -9.64 5.20 -22.74
C ASP A 56 -9.03 4.53 -21.50
N ALA A 57 -8.89 3.20 -21.53
CA ALA A 57 -8.29 2.44 -20.44
C ALA A 57 -6.76 2.64 -20.36
N LYS A 58 -6.10 2.88 -21.49
CA LYS A 58 -4.64 3.06 -21.58
C LYS A 58 -4.07 4.14 -20.64
N PRO A 59 -4.59 5.38 -20.59
CA PRO A 59 -4.09 6.40 -19.66
C PRO A 59 -4.28 6.00 -18.20
N VAL A 60 -5.32 5.23 -17.88
CA VAL A 60 -5.58 4.74 -16.52
C VAL A 60 -4.53 3.72 -16.09
N VAL A 61 -4.13 2.81 -16.99
CA VAL A 61 -3.05 1.84 -16.75
C VAL A 61 -1.72 2.55 -16.52
N ARG A 62 -1.40 3.57 -17.33
CA ARG A 62 -0.19 4.39 -17.13
C ARG A 62 -0.18 5.06 -15.77
N TRP A 63 -1.32 5.64 -15.37
CA TRP A 63 -1.45 6.26 -14.06
C TRP A 63 -1.17 5.27 -12.93
N PHE A 64 -1.65 4.03 -13.02
CA PHE A 64 -1.35 3.02 -11.99
C PHE A 64 0.14 2.71 -11.84
N ASN A 65 0.89 2.69 -12.94
CA ASN A 65 2.34 2.46 -12.91
C ASN A 65 3.06 3.52 -12.06
N GLU A 66 2.55 4.75 -12.00
CA GLU A 66 3.08 5.84 -11.18
C GLU A 66 2.71 5.71 -9.69
N GLN A 67 1.64 4.97 -9.37
CA GLN A 67 1.16 4.80 -8.00
C GLN A 67 1.80 3.61 -7.26
N GLN A 68 2.54 2.76 -7.96
CA GLN A 68 3.14 1.57 -7.38
C GLN A 68 4.23 1.95 -6.36
N LYS A 69 4.08 1.49 -5.11
CA LYS A 69 5.07 1.75 -4.06
C LYS A 69 6.29 0.85 -4.22
N VAL A 70 7.41 1.27 -3.60
CA VAL A 70 8.60 0.43 -3.45
C VAL A 70 8.20 -0.90 -2.80
N GLY A 71 8.53 -2.02 -3.46
CA GLY A 71 8.09 -3.36 -3.09
C GLY A 71 6.83 -3.85 -3.81
N GLY A 72 6.28 -3.08 -4.75
CA GLY A 72 5.23 -3.53 -5.67
C GLY A 72 3.81 -3.44 -5.12
N GLY A 73 3.58 -2.84 -3.95
CA GLY A 73 2.25 -2.71 -3.36
C GLY A 73 1.56 -1.38 -3.69
N TYR A 74 0.24 -1.34 -3.51
CA TYR A 74 -0.58 -0.12 -3.66
C TYR A 74 -1.04 0.46 -2.31
N GLY A 75 -0.36 0.07 -1.22
CA GLY A 75 -0.56 0.61 0.13
C GLY A 75 -1.64 -0.06 0.98
N SER A 76 -2.54 -0.84 0.39
CA SER A 76 -3.46 -1.72 1.13
C SER A 76 -3.69 -3.02 0.36
N THR A 77 -4.09 -4.09 1.04
CA THR A 77 -4.39 -5.38 0.41
C THR A 77 -5.51 -5.25 -0.62
N GLN A 78 -6.62 -4.61 -0.26
CA GLN A 78 -7.78 -4.44 -1.16
C GLN A 78 -7.41 -3.62 -2.40
N ALA A 79 -6.75 -2.47 -2.24
CA ALA A 79 -6.31 -1.67 -3.39
C ALA A 79 -5.32 -2.45 -4.25
N THR A 80 -4.38 -3.17 -3.63
CA THR A 80 -3.39 -3.96 -4.36
C THR A 80 -4.04 -5.07 -5.20
N ILE A 81 -4.96 -5.84 -4.61
CA ILE A 81 -5.69 -6.90 -5.32
C ILE A 81 -6.50 -6.31 -6.47
N MET A 82 -7.28 -5.25 -6.21
CA MET A 82 -8.15 -4.65 -7.22
C MET A 82 -7.36 -4.06 -8.39
N VAL A 83 -6.26 -3.36 -8.11
CA VAL A 83 -5.42 -2.77 -9.15
C VAL A 83 -4.74 -3.86 -9.98
N TYR A 84 -4.19 -4.91 -9.34
CA TYR A 84 -3.59 -6.01 -10.09
C TYR A 84 -4.61 -6.76 -10.94
N GLN A 85 -5.82 -6.99 -10.43
CA GLN A 85 -6.89 -7.59 -11.22
C GLN A 85 -7.21 -6.73 -12.45
N ALA A 86 -7.43 -5.43 -12.27
CA ALA A 86 -7.79 -4.51 -13.35
C ALA A 86 -6.70 -4.42 -14.44
N ILE A 87 -5.44 -4.30 -14.04
CA ILE A 87 -4.30 -4.25 -14.96
C ILE A 87 -4.14 -5.58 -15.69
N SER A 88 -4.30 -6.72 -15.00
CA SER A 88 -4.18 -8.04 -15.62
C SER A 88 -5.29 -8.29 -16.64
N GLU A 89 -6.52 -7.89 -16.34
CA GLU A 89 -7.64 -8.00 -17.29
C GLU A 89 -7.44 -7.11 -18.52
N TYR A 90 -6.89 -5.90 -18.33
CA TYR A 90 -6.50 -5.03 -19.45
C TYR A 90 -5.47 -5.70 -20.35
N TRP A 91 -4.34 -6.16 -19.80
CA TRP A 91 -3.26 -6.78 -20.60
C TRP A 91 -3.67 -8.10 -21.24
N SER A 92 -4.60 -8.84 -20.63
CA SER A 92 -5.16 -10.08 -21.20
C SER A 92 -6.10 -9.84 -22.38
N SER A 93 -6.76 -8.67 -22.42
CA SER A 93 -7.82 -8.36 -23.39
C SER A 93 -7.38 -7.37 -24.49
N ALA A 94 -6.48 -6.45 -24.16
CA ALA A 94 -5.97 -5.46 -25.09
C ALA A 94 -5.01 -6.10 -26.10
N LYS A 95 -5.08 -5.67 -27.36
CA LYS A 95 -4.11 -6.09 -28.37
C LYS A 95 -2.76 -5.41 -28.10
N GLU A 96 -1.72 -6.21 -27.95
CA GLU A 96 -0.36 -5.69 -27.79
C GLU A 96 0.14 -5.10 -29.14
N PRO A 97 0.56 -3.83 -29.18
CA PRO A 97 1.25 -3.28 -30.33
C PRO A 97 2.66 -3.90 -30.48
N GLU A 98 3.30 -3.65 -31.61
CA GLU A 98 4.69 -4.04 -31.82
C GLU A 98 5.59 -3.39 -30.76
N TYR A 99 6.36 -4.22 -30.07
CA TYR A 99 7.18 -3.82 -28.92
C TYR A 99 8.65 -4.06 -29.26
N ASP A 100 9.38 -2.96 -29.48
CA ASP A 100 10.84 -2.92 -29.65
C ASP A 100 11.36 -1.59 -29.10
N LEU A 101 11.78 -1.60 -27.84
CA LEU A 101 12.17 -0.42 -27.09
C LEU A 101 13.63 -0.55 -26.64
N ASN A 102 14.46 0.36 -27.12
CA ASN A 102 15.85 0.51 -26.68
C ASN A 102 15.92 1.58 -25.59
N VAL A 103 16.51 1.23 -24.44
CA VAL A 103 16.67 2.09 -23.28
C VAL A 103 18.15 2.19 -22.93
N ASP A 104 18.68 3.41 -23.02
CA ASP A 104 20.05 3.75 -22.65
C ASP A 104 20.04 4.50 -21.32
N ILE A 105 20.80 4.01 -20.34
CA ILE A 105 20.96 4.63 -19.03
C ILE A 105 22.40 5.12 -18.88
N LEU A 106 22.55 6.44 -18.74
CA LEU A 106 23.82 7.10 -18.47
C LEU A 106 23.91 7.47 -16.99
N VAL A 107 24.98 7.00 -16.35
CA VAL A 107 25.31 7.31 -14.96
C VAL A 107 26.71 7.93 -14.93
N PRO A 108 26.89 9.16 -14.42
CA PRO A 108 28.19 9.85 -14.43
C PRO A 108 29.34 9.11 -13.75
N SER A 109 29.04 8.28 -12.74
CA SER A 109 30.05 7.45 -12.06
C SER A 109 30.53 6.25 -12.88
N ARG A 110 29.96 5.99 -14.05
CA ARG A 110 30.32 4.86 -14.90
C ARG A 110 30.83 5.34 -16.26
N THR A 111 31.83 4.62 -16.78
CA THR A 111 32.45 4.91 -18.09
C THR A 111 31.64 4.41 -19.28
N LEU A 112 30.74 3.44 -19.09
CA LEU A 112 29.92 2.85 -20.15
C LEU A 112 28.43 3.07 -19.86
N PHE A 113 27.67 3.29 -20.93
CA PHE A 113 26.21 3.31 -20.92
C PHE A 113 25.67 1.91 -20.67
N GLU A 114 24.62 1.80 -19.87
CA GLU A 114 23.84 0.57 -19.79
C GLU A 114 22.76 0.60 -20.86
N MET A 115 22.87 -0.30 -21.82
CA MET A 115 21.93 -0.41 -22.94
C MET A 115 21.06 -1.64 -22.74
N TYR A 116 19.74 -1.45 -22.79
CA TYR A 116 18.76 -2.53 -22.69
C TYR A 116 17.83 -2.49 -23.89
N ASN A 117 17.62 -3.65 -24.52
CA ASN A 117 16.58 -3.83 -25.53
C ASN A 117 15.44 -4.65 -24.93
N PHE A 118 14.23 -4.11 -25.03
CA PHE A 118 12.99 -4.76 -24.64
C PHE A 118 12.17 -5.04 -25.88
N ASN A 119 11.90 -6.31 -26.15
CA ASN A 119 11.15 -6.79 -27.30
C ASN A 119 10.07 -7.80 -26.87
N ARG A 120 9.28 -8.30 -27.81
CA ARG A 120 8.19 -9.24 -27.50
C ARG A 120 8.64 -10.49 -26.73
N ASP A 121 9.87 -10.94 -26.90
CA ASP A 121 10.37 -12.14 -26.20
C ASP A 121 10.79 -11.84 -24.75
N ASN A 122 11.11 -10.58 -24.42
CA ASN A 122 11.69 -10.22 -23.12
C ASN A 122 11.06 -9.00 -22.43
N HIS A 123 9.95 -8.46 -22.94
CA HIS A 123 9.31 -7.24 -22.42
C HIS A 123 8.79 -7.37 -20.98
N TYR A 124 8.50 -8.58 -20.50
CA TYR A 124 8.17 -8.82 -19.09
C TYR A 124 9.39 -8.86 -18.16
N ALA A 125 10.62 -8.86 -18.69
CA ALA A 125 11.83 -8.99 -17.89
C ALA A 125 12.20 -7.67 -17.20
N THR A 126 12.39 -7.71 -15.88
CA THR A 126 12.93 -6.56 -15.14
C THR A 126 14.44 -6.51 -15.25
N ARG A 127 15.00 -5.35 -15.63
CA ARG A 127 16.44 -5.07 -15.59
C ARG A 127 16.77 -4.24 -14.36
N THR A 128 17.76 -4.68 -13.58
CA THR A 128 18.17 -4.00 -12.35
C THR A 128 19.64 -3.62 -12.43
N SER A 129 19.95 -2.37 -12.10
CA SER A 129 21.31 -1.88 -11.94
C SER A 129 21.49 -1.22 -10.58
N LYS A 130 22.60 -1.52 -9.91
CA LYS A 130 22.93 -0.96 -8.59
C LYS A 130 24.13 -0.02 -8.72
N ILE A 131 24.00 1.19 -8.19
CA ILE A 131 25.05 2.21 -8.22
C ILE A 131 25.46 2.50 -6.78
N LYS A 132 26.76 2.45 -6.48
CA LYS A 132 27.32 2.74 -5.14
C LYS A 132 27.58 4.24 -4.92
N ALA A 133 26.79 5.10 -5.57
CA ALA A 133 26.86 6.53 -5.45
C ALA A 133 25.45 7.10 -5.34
N ILE A 134 25.27 8.07 -4.45
CA ILE A 134 24.00 8.77 -4.23
C ILE A 134 24.08 10.18 -4.83
N ASN A 135 22.92 10.79 -5.08
CA ASN A 135 22.80 12.18 -5.57
C ASN A 135 23.53 12.45 -6.89
N GLN A 136 23.50 11.49 -7.82
CA GLN A 136 23.99 11.69 -9.18
C GLN A 136 22.82 11.83 -10.14
N ASN A 137 22.97 12.72 -11.12
CA ASN A 137 22.01 12.85 -12.20
C ASN A 137 22.12 11.61 -13.10
N VAL A 138 21.00 10.91 -13.27
CA VAL A 138 20.90 9.78 -14.20
C VAL A 138 20.13 10.25 -15.43
N THR A 139 20.67 9.99 -16.63
CA THR A 139 19.97 10.31 -17.88
C THR A 139 19.46 9.03 -18.50
N VAL A 140 18.17 8.98 -18.78
CA VAL A 140 17.50 7.84 -19.45
C VAL A 140 17.07 8.29 -20.82
N THR A 141 17.48 7.55 -21.86
CA THR A 141 17.07 7.78 -23.24
C THR A 141 16.33 6.55 -23.73
N ALA A 142 15.09 6.72 -24.21
CA ALA A 142 14.28 5.64 -24.75
C ALA A 142 14.00 5.89 -26.24
N ARG A 143 14.14 4.85 -27.08
CA ARG A 143 13.96 4.92 -28.54
C ARG A 143 13.27 3.66 -29.05
N GLY A 144 12.31 3.81 -29.95
CA GLY A 144 11.58 2.69 -30.56
C GLY A 144 10.08 2.70 -30.20
N SER A 145 9.44 1.55 -30.29
CA SER A 145 8.01 1.36 -30.02
C SER A 145 7.79 0.57 -28.73
N GLY A 146 6.89 1.06 -27.89
CA GLY A 146 6.57 0.46 -26.60
C GLY A 146 6.64 1.44 -25.46
N GLU A 147 6.36 0.96 -24.25
CA GLU A 147 6.35 1.74 -23.02
C GLU A 147 7.04 0.95 -21.92
N ALA A 148 8.00 1.58 -21.25
CA ALA A 148 8.69 0.99 -20.10
C ALA A 148 8.61 1.92 -18.89
N THR A 149 8.55 1.31 -17.71
CA THR A 149 8.57 2.03 -16.43
C THR A 149 9.97 1.97 -15.85
N VAL A 150 10.51 3.13 -15.48
CA VAL A 150 11.81 3.24 -14.81
C VAL A 150 11.61 3.69 -13.37
N THR A 151 12.01 2.85 -12.42
CA THR A 151 11.89 3.13 -10.99
C THR A 151 13.27 3.31 -10.37
N MET A 152 13.57 4.52 -9.91
CA MET A 152 14.82 4.82 -9.20
C MET A 152 14.61 4.75 -7.69
N VAL A 153 15.30 3.81 -7.03
CA VAL A 153 15.23 3.63 -5.57
C VAL A 153 16.57 4.02 -4.94
N SER A 154 16.55 5.04 -4.08
CA SER A 154 17.73 5.45 -3.32
C SER A 154 17.71 4.83 -1.92
N LEU A 155 18.71 4.02 -1.61
CA LEU A 155 18.91 3.46 -0.26
C LEU A 155 20.08 4.18 0.41
N TYR A 156 19.81 4.87 1.51
CA TYR A 156 20.83 5.58 2.29
C TYR A 156 20.51 5.50 3.79
N TYR A 157 21.56 5.57 4.60
CA TYR A 157 21.40 5.73 6.05
C TYR A 157 20.95 7.16 6.35
N ALA A 158 19.78 7.29 6.95
CA ALA A 158 19.28 8.55 7.46
C ALA A 158 19.28 8.51 8.98
N LEU A 159 19.72 9.60 9.61
CA LEU A 159 19.44 9.79 11.04
C LEU A 159 17.92 9.87 11.23
N PRO A 160 17.36 9.19 12.25
CA PRO A 160 15.94 9.27 12.54
C PRO A 160 15.60 10.73 12.87
N LYS A 161 14.78 11.35 12.03
CA LYS A 161 14.23 12.68 12.31
C LYS A 161 13.12 12.49 13.34
N GLN A 162 13.22 13.15 14.49
CA GLN A 162 12.08 13.29 15.39
C GLN A 162 11.04 14.12 14.65
N LYS A 163 9.96 13.47 14.21
CA LYS A 163 8.78 14.18 13.74
C LYS A 163 8.02 14.66 14.97
N GLU A 164 7.69 15.94 15.02
CA GLU A 164 6.60 16.40 15.87
C GLU A 164 5.34 15.62 15.45
N SER A 165 4.65 15.05 16.44
CA SER A 165 3.58 14.06 16.26
C SER A 165 2.66 14.37 15.08
N ASP A 166 2.77 13.59 14.01
CA ASP A 166 1.94 13.68 12.80
C ASP A 166 0.67 12.81 12.91
N CYS A 167 0.27 12.42 14.14
CA CYS A 167 -0.91 11.63 14.42
C CYS A 167 -2.21 12.45 14.22
N GLN A 168 -2.59 12.65 12.95
CA GLN A 168 -3.75 13.45 12.55
C GLN A 168 -5.08 12.71 12.79
N LYS A 169 -5.12 11.38 12.61
CA LYS A 169 -6.37 10.61 12.62
C LYS A 169 -6.60 9.75 13.86
N TYR A 170 -5.57 9.55 14.68
CA TYR A 170 -5.67 8.76 15.90
C TYR A 170 -5.09 9.53 17.08
N TYR A 171 -5.69 9.35 18.25
CA TYR A 171 -5.06 9.59 19.53
C TYR A 171 -4.48 8.27 20.00
N LEU A 172 -3.20 8.27 20.35
CA LEU A 172 -2.47 7.10 20.81
C LEU A 172 -1.70 7.48 22.07
N SER A 173 -1.97 6.79 23.16
CA SER A 173 -1.25 6.91 24.43
C SER A 173 -0.67 5.55 24.79
N VAL A 174 0.63 5.53 25.11
CA VAL A 174 1.37 4.32 25.42
C VAL A 174 2.06 4.51 26.76
N GLN A 175 1.83 3.60 27.69
CA GLN A 175 2.42 3.60 29.03
C GLN A 175 2.99 2.22 29.34
N LEU A 176 4.20 2.19 29.88
CA LEU A 176 4.82 0.97 30.38
C LEU A 176 4.87 1.03 31.90
N ILE A 177 4.10 0.18 32.57
CA ILE A 177 3.92 0.21 34.02
C ILE A 177 4.59 -1.02 34.62
N PRO A 178 5.52 -0.89 35.58
CA PRO A 178 6.12 -2.06 36.24
C PRO A 178 5.07 -2.83 37.06
N GLU A 179 4.97 -4.14 36.89
CA GLU A 179 4.12 -5.03 37.70
C GLU A 179 4.97 -5.80 38.71
N LYS A 180 6.13 -6.31 38.30
CA LYS A 180 7.05 -7.07 39.15
C LYS A 180 8.49 -6.72 38.80
N MET A 181 9.34 -6.52 39.80
CA MET A 181 10.76 -6.29 39.61
C MET A 181 11.53 -7.21 40.55
N ASP A 182 11.98 -8.34 40.04
CA ASP A 182 12.83 -9.29 40.76
C ASP A 182 14.25 -9.26 40.18
N GLU A 183 15.19 -9.91 40.88
CA GLU A 183 16.58 -10.05 40.43
C GLU A 183 16.70 -10.84 39.12
N ASP A 184 15.80 -11.81 38.89
CA ASP A 184 15.82 -12.70 37.73
C ASP A 184 14.95 -12.23 36.55
N GLU A 185 13.79 -11.61 36.82
CA GLU A 185 12.85 -11.18 35.79
C GLU A 185 12.08 -9.90 36.19
N ASN A 186 11.96 -8.98 35.22
CA ASN A 186 11.13 -7.79 35.36
C ASN A 186 9.90 -7.89 34.47
N ILE A 187 8.71 -7.85 35.07
CA ILE A 187 7.43 -7.92 34.38
C ILE A 187 6.82 -6.52 34.32
N TYR A 188 6.40 -6.12 33.12
CA TYR A 188 5.76 -4.83 32.87
C TYR A 188 4.41 -5.02 32.18
N LYS A 189 3.45 -4.18 32.56
CA LYS A 189 2.18 -4.01 31.88
C LYS A 189 2.29 -2.88 30.87
N LEU A 190 2.21 -3.26 29.59
CA LEU A 190 2.07 -2.30 28.50
C LEU A 190 0.59 -1.91 28.34
N ARG A 191 0.27 -0.64 28.60
CA ARG A 191 -1.06 -0.05 28.42
C ARG A 191 -1.05 0.81 27.16
N ILE A 192 -1.89 0.45 26.20
CA ILE A 192 -2.07 1.19 24.94
C ILE A 192 -3.52 1.65 24.89
N GLU A 193 -3.73 2.95 24.75
CA GLU A 193 -5.05 3.55 24.56
C GLU A 193 -5.08 4.17 23.16
N VAL A 194 -6.07 3.79 22.37
CA VAL A 194 -6.25 4.25 20.99
C VAL A 194 -7.67 4.77 20.79
N LEU A 195 -7.80 5.95 20.21
CA LEU A 195 -9.09 6.56 19.85
C LEU A 195 -9.00 7.11 18.43
N TYR A 196 -10.09 6.98 17.67
CA TYR A 196 -10.18 7.51 16.32
C TYR A 196 -10.67 8.97 16.35
N LYS A 197 -9.90 9.89 15.77
CA LYS A 197 -10.18 11.34 15.76
C LYS A 197 -11.18 11.69 14.66
N ASP A 198 -12.39 11.19 14.79
CA ASP A 198 -13.53 11.50 13.92
C ASP A 198 -14.72 11.88 14.82
N LYS A 199 -15.65 12.67 14.29
CA LYS A 199 -16.78 13.19 15.06
C LYS A 199 -18.03 12.33 14.92
N GLU A 200 -18.12 11.54 13.85
CA GLU A 200 -19.38 10.95 13.42
C GLU A 200 -19.32 9.43 13.33
N ARG A 201 -18.13 8.87 13.20
CA ARG A 201 -17.97 7.44 12.94
C ARG A 201 -16.75 6.87 13.61
N ASP A 202 -16.89 5.60 13.98
CA ASP A 202 -15.77 4.78 14.39
C ASP A 202 -14.87 4.43 13.20
N ALA A 203 -13.60 4.17 13.49
CA ALA A 203 -12.71 3.57 12.52
C ALA A 203 -13.09 2.10 12.35
N ALA A 204 -13.05 1.64 11.10
CA ALA A 204 -13.13 0.23 10.76
C ALA A 204 -11.87 -0.52 11.26
N MET A 205 -11.65 -1.73 10.74
CA MET A 205 -10.52 -2.54 11.15
C MET A 205 -9.19 -1.77 11.07
N SER A 206 -8.48 -1.78 12.20
CA SER A 206 -7.24 -1.05 12.42
C SER A 206 -6.17 -2.00 12.93
N ILE A 207 -4.90 -1.66 12.70
CA ILE A 207 -3.76 -2.50 13.08
C ILE A 207 -2.90 -1.72 14.07
N LEU A 208 -2.59 -2.36 15.20
CA LEU A 208 -1.54 -1.93 16.12
C LEU A 208 -0.27 -2.70 15.82
N ASP A 209 0.78 -1.99 15.45
CA ASP A 209 2.10 -2.55 15.20
C ASP A 209 3.06 -2.20 16.35
N ILE A 210 3.39 -3.19 17.18
CA ILE A 210 4.09 -3.00 18.45
C ILE A 210 5.49 -3.59 18.35
N GLY A 211 6.50 -2.73 18.23
CA GLY A 211 7.90 -3.12 18.34
C GLY A 211 8.32 -3.22 19.80
N LEU A 212 8.68 -4.42 20.27
CA LEU A 212 9.16 -4.64 21.63
C LEU A 212 10.61 -4.16 21.80
N LEU A 213 10.94 -3.73 23.01
CA LEU A 213 12.32 -3.41 23.40
C LEU A 213 13.19 -4.68 23.35
N THR A 214 14.49 -4.51 23.12
CA THR A 214 15.45 -5.62 23.10
C THR A 214 15.43 -6.35 24.44
N GLY A 215 15.29 -7.67 24.40
CA GLY A 215 15.19 -8.53 25.60
C GLY A 215 13.76 -8.74 26.12
N PHE A 216 12.77 -7.99 25.63
CA PHE A 216 11.38 -8.16 26.04
C PHE A 216 10.63 -9.19 25.18
N THR A 217 9.71 -9.90 25.81
CA THR A 217 8.83 -10.87 25.15
C THR A 217 7.39 -10.65 25.59
N ALA A 218 6.45 -10.64 24.64
CA ALA A 218 5.04 -10.52 24.99
C ALA A 218 4.51 -11.81 25.64
N ASN A 219 3.69 -11.67 26.67
CA ASN A 219 3.03 -12.78 27.32
C ASN A 219 1.93 -13.35 26.39
N GLN A 220 2.16 -14.55 25.85
CA GLN A 220 1.27 -15.19 24.88
C GLN A 220 -0.14 -15.45 25.45
N TRP A 221 -0.23 -15.95 26.68
CA TRP A 221 -1.51 -16.22 27.34
C TRP A 221 -2.39 -14.96 27.41
N ARG A 222 -1.79 -13.82 27.80
CA ARG A 222 -2.51 -12.53 27.89
C ARG A 222 -2.91 -12.02 26.51
N LEU A 223 -2.10 -12.24 25.47
CA LEU A 223 -2.45 -11.89 24.09
C LEU A 223 -3.61 -12.73 23.57
N GLU A 224 -3.62 -14.04 23.80
CA GLU A 224 -4.69 -14.94 23.39
C GLU A 224 -6.03 -14.56 24.05
N HIS A 225 -6.00 -14.22 25.35
CA HIS A 225 -7.19 -13.74 26.06
C HIS A 225 -7.71 -12.40 25.53
N LEU A 226 -6.84 -11.52 25.04
CA LEU A 226 -7.25 -10.27 24.39
C LEU A 226 -7.92 -10.53 23.04
N THR A 227 -7.52 -11.57 22.32
CA THR A 227 -8.06 -11.92 21.00
C THR A 227 -9.34 -12.75 21.04
N TRP A 228 -9.54 -13.53 22.11
CA TRP A 228 -10.68 -14.45 22.24
C TRP A 228 -11.95 -13.77 22.81
N GLY A 229 -11.86 -12.51 23.22
CA GLY A 229 -13.01 -11.76 23.74
C GLY A 229 -13.35 -12.15 25.19
N GLY A 230 -13.04 -11.26 26.13
CA GLY A 230 -13.61 -11.33 27.46
C GLY A 230 -15.10 -10.95 27.40
N LYS A 231 -15.97 -11.95 27.53
CA LYS A 231 -17.45 -11.95 27.59
C LYS A 231 -18.17 -12.22 26.26
N GLY A 232 -18.53 -13.49 26.06
CA GLY A 232 -19.89 -13.94 25.71
C GLY A 232 -20.56 -13.46 24.42
N GLU A 233 -19.89 -12.69 23.57
CA GLU A 233 -20.39 -12.30 22.25
C GLU A 233 -19.39 -12.78 21.22
N GLU A 234 -19.82 -13.71 20.36
CA GLU A 234 -19.08 -14.18 19.19
C GLU A 234 -18.64 -12.97 18.35
N THR A 235 -17.42 -12.49 18.60
CA THR A 235 -16.79 -11.46 17.78
C THR A 235 -15.66 -12.10 17.02
N SER A 236 -16.07 -12.68 15.89
CA SER A 236 -15.21 -13.00 14.77
C SER A 236 -14.25 -11.83 14.47
N ASP A 237 -12.98 -12.18 14.28
CA ASP A 237 -11.95 -11.40 13.54
C ASP A 237 -10.95 -10.52 14.31
N SER A 238 -10.91 -10.54 15.65
CA SER A 238 -9.78 -9.97 16.40
C SER A 238 -8.64 -10.99 16.55
N GLY A 239 -7.41 -10.62 16.18
CA GLY A 239 -6.27 -11.55 16.13
C GLY A 239 -4.95 -10.86 16.41
N ALA A 240 -4.09 -11.52 17.18
CA ALA A 240 -2.75 -11.05 17.53
C ALA A 240 -1.72 -12.07 17.06
N VAL A 241 -0.70 -11.61 16.36
CA VAL A 241 0.39 -12.45 15.86
C VAL A 241 1.71 -11.79 16.27
N THR A 242 2.56 -12.55 16.96
CA THR A 242 3.93 -12.11 17.25
C THR A 242 4.88 -12.74 16.25
N GLN A 243 5.67 -11.92 15.57
CA GLN A 243 6.66 -12.32 14.59
C GLN A 243 8.03 -11.75 14.97
N SER A 244 9.08 -12.46 14.56
CA SER A 244 10.45 -11.94 14.70
C SER A 244 10.79 -11.20 13.41
N ASP A 245 11.06 -9.90 13.48
CA ASP A 245 11.49 -9.15 12.31
C ASP A 245 12.93 -9.54 11.95
N THR A 246 13.16 -9.90 10.70
CA THR A 246 14.47 -10.27 10.14
C THR A 246 15.26 -9.07 9.63
N SER A 247 14.69 -7.85 9.73
CA SER A 247 15.37 -6.61 9.39
C SER A 247 16.59 -6.32 10.28
N ILE A 248 17.42 -5.36 9.87
CA ILE A 248 18.71 -5.00 10.49
C ILE A 248 18.56 -4.67 12.00
N LEU A 249 17.37 -4.26 12.45
CA LEU A 249 17.09 -3.92 13.84
C LEU A 249 16.80 -5.12 14.74
N ARG A 250 16.54 -6.33 14.19
CA ARG A 250 16.21 -7.58 14.90
C ARG A 250 15.26 -7.37 16.08
N ARG A 251 14.16 -6.64 15.87
CA ARG A 251 13.16 -6.39 16.91
C ARG A 251 12.09 -7.48 16.86
N ARG A 252 11.57 -7.86 18.02
CA ARG A 252 10.33 -8.65 18.09
C ARG A 252 9.15 -7.73 17.83
N LEU A 253 8.29 -8.14 16.91
CA LEU A 253 7.13 -7.38 16.46
C LEU A 253 5.86 -8.12 16.89
N THR A 254 4.95 -7.42 17.55
CA THR A 254 3.62 -7.94 17.85
C THR A 254 2.59 -7.12 17.09
N VAL A 255 1.88 -7.76 16.17
CA VAL A 255 0.82 -7.16 15.37
C VAL A 255 -0.53 -7.56 15.95
N VAL A 256 -1.37 -6.57 16.28
CA VAL A 256 -2.71 -6.80 16.82
C VAL A 256 -3.74 -6.17 15.88
N ARG A 257 -4.74 -6.96 15.46
CA ARG A 257 -5.88 -6.49 14.68
C ARG A 257 -7.02 -6.09 15.60
N LEU A 258 -7.45 -4.85 15.46
CA LEU A 258 -8.64 -4.31 16.12
C LEU A 258 -9.76 -4.26 15.10
N PRO A 259 -10.89 -4.97 15.29
CA PRO A 259 -12.00 -4.96 14.32
C PRO A 259 -12.62 -3.58 14.16
N LYS A 260 -12.50 -2.74 15.20
CA LYS A 260 -13.05 -1.39 15.28
C LYS A 260 -12.25 -0.55 16.27
N VAL A 261 -12.14 0.75 16.03
CA VAL A 261 -11.61 1.72 17.01
C VAL A 261 -12.62 2.83 17.22
N THR A 262 -12.98 3.05 18.48
CA THR A 262 -14.03 3.99 18.84
C THR A 262 -13.59 5.44 18.66
N HIS A 263 -14.54 6.28 18.26
CA HIS A 263 -14.39 7.72 18.26
C HIS A 263 -14.85 8.32 19.61
N PRO A 264 -14.34 9.49 20.02
CA PRO A 264 -14.50 10.00 21.39
C PRO A 264 -15.93 10.44 21.78
N PHE A 265 -16.88 10.50 20.84
CA PHE A 265 -18.23 11.05 21.07
C PHE A 265 -19.35 10.00 21.20
N SER A 266 -19.04 8.72 21.37
CA SER A 266 -20.07 7.69 21.55
C SER A 266 -20.64 7.59 22.98
N GLY A 267 -20.71 8.70 23.73
CA GLY A 267 -21.20 8.74 25.12
C GLY A 267 -22.07 9.96 25.43
N ASP A 268 -23.34 9.68 25.73
CA ASP A 268 -24.36 10.44 26.47
C ASP A 268 -25.07 11.64 25.80
N VAL A 269 -26.29 11.36 25.30
CA VAL A 269 -27.53 12.06 25.70
C VAL A 269 -28.50 11.02 26.25
#